data_AF-A0A178M8M1-F1
#
_entry.id   AF-A0A178M8M1-F1
#
_cell.length_a   1.000
_cell.length_b   1.000
_cell.length_c   1.000
_cell.angle_alpha   90.00
_cell.angle_beta   90.00
_cell.angle_gamma   90.00
#
_symmetry.space_group_name_H-M   'P 1'
#
loop_
_entity.id
_entity.type
_entity.pdbx_description
1 polymer ?
#
loop_
_entity_poly.entity_id
_entity_poly.type
_entity_poly.pdbx_seq_one_letter_code
_entity_poly.pdbx_strand_id
1 'polypeptide(L)'
;MRIAAALASLLAALAAPAGAQELRAQLSPRDYTTLAAEIGAKVERIHVREGDRFKKGDALIAFDCSIQRANLAEARATLSAADKTVAVNARLLELQTIGKLESDVALAERDKARAKDAAGAAVVAKCAVPAPFDGRVVEQKVRSQQYVQPGQALLDILDDSVLELDFVVPSKWLVWLKPGHAFQVAIDETGK
;
A
#
# COMPACT_ATOMS: atom_id res chain seq x y z
N MET A 1 -32.53 -3.75 68.72
CA MET A 1 -32.25 -2.38 69.24
C MET A 1 -31.42 -1.67 68.18
N ARG A 2 -31.96 -0.80 67.30
CA ARG A 2 -32.24 0.65 67.51
C ARG A 2 -31.04 1.34 68.18
N ILE A 3 -30.31 2.23 67.49
CA ILE A 3 -30.51 3.70 67.32
C ILE A 3 -29.52 4.12 66.19
N ALA A 4 -29.85 4.68 65.02
CA ALA A 4 -30.46 5.97 64.63
C ALA A 4 -29.65 7.25 65.01
N ALA A 5 -29.51 8.16 64.02
CA ALA A 5 -28.96 9.53 64.07
C ALA A 5 -27.42 9.64 63.88
N ALA A 6 -26.84 10.57 63.11
CA ALA A 6 -27.37 11.72 62.38
C ALA A 6 -26.38 12.15 61.27
N LEU A 7 -26.92 12.99 60.38
CA LEU A 7 -26.29 13.67 59.24
C LEU A 7 -24.97 14.38 59.58
N ALA A 8 -24.00 14.26 58.68
CA ALA A 8 -23.16 15.37 58.25
C ALA A 8 -22.50 15.03 56.90
N SER A 9 -23.27 15.29 55.85
CA SER A 9 -22.75 15.53 54.51
C SER A 9 -21.69 16.63 54.56
N LEU A 10 -20.42 16.26 54.37
CA LEU A 10 -19.39 17.18 53.93
C LEU A 10 -18.95 16.72 52.54
N LEU A 11 -19.61 17.28 51.51
CA LEU A 11 -19.08 17.30 50.16
C LEU A 11 -17.72 18.02 50.23
N ALA A 12 -16.63 17.27 50.27
CA ALA A 12 -15.36 17.77 49.78
C ALA A 12 -15.40 17.66 48.26
N ALA A 13 -16.08 18.62 47.63
CA ALA A 13 -15.87 18.91 46.23
C ALA A 13 -14.41 19.37 46.08
N LEU A 14 -13.50 18.44 45.79
CA LEU A 14 -12.22 18.82 45.21
C LEU A 14 -12.55 19.44 43.85
N ALA A 15 -12.46 20.76 43.82
CA ALA A 15 -12.59 21.58 42.64
C ALA A 15 -11.70 20.98 41.53
N ALA A 16 -12.36 20.54 40.46
CA ALA A 16 -11.69 20.37 39.18
C ALA A 16 -10.96 21.68 38.86
N PRO A 17 -9.72 21.65 38.34
CA PRO A 17 -9.02 22.87 37.99
C PRO A 17 -9.86 23.60 36.93
N ALA A 18 -10.39 24.77 37.33
CA ALA A 18 -11.08 25.69 36.44
C ALA A 18 -10.05 26.19 35.41
N GLY A 19 -10.06 25.58 34.22
CA GLY A 19 -9.08 25.81 33.18
C GLY A 19 -8.74 24.59 32.31
N ALA A 20 -9.36 23.42 32.55
CA ALA A 20 -9.31 22.33 31.58
C ALA A 20 -10.07 22.74 30.31
N GLN A 21 -9.35 23.37 29.39
CA GLN A 21 -9.89 23.76 28.10
C GLN A 21 -10.01 22.49 27.26
N GLU A 22 -11.20 21.89 27.27
CA GLU A 22 -11.53 20.72 26.48
C GLU A 22 -11.35 21.04 25.00
N LEU A 23 -10.39 20.37 24.37
CA LEU A 23 -10.17 20.45 22.94
C LEU A 23 -10.90 19.30 22.28
N ARG A 24 -11.69 19.63 21.25
CA ARG A 24 -12.21 18.62 20.33
C ARG A 24 -11.05 18.17 19.45
N ALA A 25 -10.75 16.89 19.50
CA ALA A 25 -9.77 16.23 18.64
C ALA A 25 -10.49 15.25 17.73
N GLN A 26 -9.97 15.10 16.51
CA GLN A 26 -10.40 14.10 15.55
C GLN A 26 -9.38 12.95 15.54
N LEU A 27 -9.88 11.72 15.54
CA LEU A 27 -9.05 10.54 15.32
C LEU A 27 -8.82 10.36 13.81
N SER A 28 -7.55 10.33 13.43
CA SER A 28 -7.12 10.10 12.05
C SER A 28 -6.21 8.87 12.00
N PRO A 29 -6.31 8.01 10.97
CA PRO A 29 -5.34 6.94 10.78
C PRO A 29 -3.98 7.56 10.37
N ARG A 30 -2.89 6.90 10.75
CA ARG A 30 -1.53 7.30 10.34
C ARG A 30 -1.41 7.36 8.81
N ASP A 31 -1.78 6.28 8.14
CA ASP A 31 -1.70 6.15 6.70
C ASP A 31 -3.10 5.92 6.13
N TYR A 32 -3.49 6.77 5.17
CA TYR A 32 -4.70 6.63 4.37
C TYR A 32 -4.33 6.84 2.91
N THR A 33 -4.66 5.89 2.04
CA THR A 33 -4.35 6.02 0.62
C THR A 33 -5.38 5.36 -0.28
N THR A 34 -5.57 5.95 -1.45
CA THR A 34 -6.39 5.39 -2.52
C THR A 34 -5.47 4.64 -3.49
N LEU A 35 -5.64 3.32 -3.56
CA LEU A 35 -4.96 2.50 -4.56
C LEU A 35 -5.61 2.72 -5.92
N ALA A 36 -4.79 2.97 -6.93
CA ALA A 36 -5.23 3.18 -8.31
C ALA A 36 -4.66 2.11 -9.25
N ALA A 37 -5.32 1.88 -10.38
CA ALA A 37 -4.83 0.97 -11.39
C ALA A 37 -3.55 1.51 -12.05
N GLU A 38 -2.51 0.69 -12.11
CA GLU A 38 -1.29 1.02 -12.87
C GLU A 38 -1.39 0.66 -14.36
N ILE A 39 -2.32 -0.23 -14.72
CA ILE A 39 -2.52 -0.73 -16.08
C ILE A 39 -4.01 -0.72 -16.44
N GLY A 40 -4.29 -0.57 -17.73
CA GLY A 40 -5.63 -0.75 -18.26
C GLY A 40 -5.94 -2.24 -18.43
N ALA A 41 -6.86 -2.78 -17.63
CA ALA A 41 -7.21 -4.19 -17.65
C ALA A 41 -8.62 -4.43 -17.08
N LYS A 42 -9.16 -5.63 -17.32
CA LYS A 42 -10.40 -6.08 -16.70
C LYS A 42 -10.10 -6.66 -15.31
N VAL A 43 -10.86 -6.25 -14.30
CA VAL A 43 -10.80 -6.83 -12.96
C VAL A 43 -11.29 -8.27 -13.02
N GLU A 44 -10.41 -9.24 -12.77
CA GLU A 44 -10.77 -10.65 -12.73
C GLU A 44 -11.45 -10.97 -11.40
N ARG A 45 -10.80 -10.59 -10.29
CA ARG A 45 -11.26 -10.87 -8.94
C ARG A 45 -10.79 -9.80 -7.96
N ILE A 46 -11.64 -9.53 -6.98
CA ILE A 46 -11.32 -8.72 -5.79
C ILE A 46 -11.30 -9.70 -4.62
N HIS A 47 -10.17 -9.78 -3.91
CA HIS A 47 -9.93 -10.76 -2.84
C HIS A 47 -10.42 -10.28 -1.47
N VAL A 48 -10.70 -8.99 -1.34
CA VAL A 48 -11.07 -8.33 -0.10
C VAL A 48 -12.43 -7.64 -0.24
N ARG A 49 -13.13 -7.49 0.88
CA ARG A 49 -14.36 -6.71 1.00
C ARG A 49 -14.12 -5.46 1.84
N GLU A 50 -15.05 -4.52 1.75
CA GLU A 50 -15.07 -3.36 2.65
C GLU A 50 -15.10 -3.82 4.11
N GLY A 51 -14.22 -3.24 4.92
CA GLY A 51 -14.02 -3.63 6.32
C GLY A 51 -13.08 -4.82 6.53
N ASP A 52 -12.64 -5.55 5.51
CA ASP A 52 -11.69 -6.65 5.70
C ASP A 52 -10.28 -6.15 6.06
N ARG A 53 -9.59 -6.92 6.91
CA ARG A 53 -8.19 -6.67 7.28
C ARG A 53 -7.26 -7.39 6.32
N PHE A 54 -6.15 -6.77 5.95
CA PHE A 54 -5.11 -7.34 5.10
C PHE A 54 -3.72 -7.11 5.70
N LYS A 55 -2.75 -7.86 5.20
CA LYS A 55 -1.34 -7.68 5.50
C LYS A 55 -0.59 -7.12 4.30
N LYS A 56 0.54 -6.49 4.57
CA LYS A 56 1.47 -6.01 3.55
C LYS A 56 1.85 -7.15 2.61
N GLY A 57 1.72 -6.89 1.31
CA GLY A 57 1.99 -7.85 0.25
C GLY A 57 0.82 -8.74 -0.14
N ASP A 58 -0.30 -8.72 0.59
CA ASP A 58 -1.49 -9.48 0.18
C ASP A 58 -2.04 -8.91 -1.14
N ALA A 59 -2.40 -9.81 -2.06
CA ALA A 59 -3.00 -9.43 -3.34
C ALA A 59 -4.47 -9.03 -3.13
N LEU A 60 -4.77 -7.73 -3.21
CA LEU A 60 -6.11 -7.19 -2.97
C LEU A 60 -6.99 -7.32 -4.22
N ILE A 61 -6.43 -7.03 -5.39
CA ILE A 61 -7.11 -7.10 -6.69
C ILE A 61 -6.23 -7.87 -7.67
N ALA A 62 -6.88 -8.72 -8.47
CA ALA A 62 -6.28 -9.41 -9.60
C ALA A 62 -6.96 -8.96 -10.91
N PHE A 63 -6.13 -8.63 -11.91
CA PHE A 63 -6.56 -8.31 -13.26
C PHE A 63 -6.41 -9.52 -14.21
N ASP A 64 -7.27 -9.57 -15.22
CA ASP A 64 -7.15 -10.51 -16.33
C ASP A 64 -5.95 -10.09 -17.20
N CYS A 65 -4.84 -10.79 -17.02
CA CYS A 65 -3.58 -10.54 -17.70
C CYS A 65 -3.16 -11.67 -18.65
N SER A 66 -4.14 -12.33 -19.26
CA SER A 66 -3.90 -13.40 -20.25
C SER A 66 -2.97 -12.94 -21.40
N ILE A 67 -3.23 -11.75 -21.98
CA ILE A 67 -2.43 -11.19 -23.08
C ILE A 67 -1.02 -10.79 -22.61
N GLN A 68 -0.92 -10.12 -21.46
CA GLN A 68 0.35 -9.66 -20.90
C GLN A 68 1.27 -10.85 -20.56
N ARG A 69 0.69 -11.94 -20.01
CA ARG A 69 1.43 -13.18 -19.75
C ARG A 69 1.88 -13.86 -21.05
N ALA A 70 1.07 -13.85 -22.10
CA ALA A 70 1.45 -14.38 -23.41
C ALA A 70 2.61 -13.58 -24.03
N ASN A 71 2.56 -12.25 -23.97
CA ASN A 71 3.64 -11.38 -24.45
C ASN A 71 4.95 -11.59 -23.68
N LEU A 72 4.87 -11.79 -22.36
CA LEU A 72 6.04 -12.15 -21.54
C LEU A 72 6.60 -13.51 -21.95
N ALA A 73 5.74 -14.51 -22.22
CA ALA A 73 6.18 -15.82 -22.68
C ALA A 73 6.92 -15.74 -24.03
N GLU A 74 6.42 -14.95 -24.98
CA GLU A 74 7.09 -14.67 -26.26
C GLU A 74 8.46 -14.01 -26.05
N ALA A 75 8.53 -12.98 -25.20
CA ALA A 75 9.79 -12.31 -24.88
C ALA A 75 10.82 -13.26 -24.24
N ARG A 76 10.38 -14.12 -23.33
CA ARG A 76 11.22 -15.17 -22.71
C ARG A 76 11.74 -16.17 -23.73
N ALA A 77 10.90 -16.62 -24.65
CA ALA A 77 11.32 -17.51 -25.72
C ALA A 77 12.36 -16.85 -26.64
N THR A 78 12.16 -15.57 -26.95
CA THR A 78 13.10 -14.78 -27.77
C THR A 78 14.45 -14.63 -27.06
N LEU A 79 14.45 -14.29 -25.77
CA LEU A 79 15.67 -14.23 -24.96
C LEU A 79 16.38 -15.60 -24.91
N SER A 80 15.65 -16.69 -24.70
CA SER A 80 16.24 -18.04 -24.68
C SER A 80 16.89 -18.40 -26.02
N ALA A 81 16.28 -18.02 -27.14
CA ALA A 81 16.87 -18.22 -28.46
C ALA A 81 18.16 -17.39 -28.62
N ALA A 82 18.14 -16.12 -28.23
CA ALA A 82 19.31 -15.24 -28.30
C ALA A 82 20.45 -15.70 -27.38
N ASP A 83 20.17 -16.18 -26.17
CA ASP A 83 21.17 -16.75 -25.25
C ASP A 83 21.86 -17.98 -25.86
N LYS A 84 21.10 -18.84 -26.56
CA LYS A 84 21.69 -19.99 -27.29
C LYS A 84 22.58 -19.52 -28.44
N THR A 85 22.14 -18.52 -29.21
CA THR A 85 22.95 -17.95 -30.30
C THR A 85 24.25 -17.35 -29.77
N VAL A 86 24.22 -16.60 -28.67
CA VAL A 86 25.42 -16.08 -28.03
C VAL A 86 26.36 -17.21 -27.60
N ALA A 87 25.83 -18.29 -27.01
CA ALA A 87 26.66 -19.43 -26.60
C ALA A 87 27.34 -20.12 -27.79
N VAL A 88 26.62 -20.29 -28.90
CA VAL A 88 27.18 -20.84 -30.15
C VAL A 88 28.23 -19.89 -30.73
N ASN A 89 27.93 -18.60 -30.83
CA ASN A 89 28.86 -17.61 -31.40
C ASN A 89 30.12 -17.46 -30.55
N ALA A 90 30.02 -17.51 -29.22
CA ALA A 90 31.20 -17.53 -28.35
C ALA A 90 32.12 -18.70 -28.69
N ARG A 91 31.57 -19.90 -28.89
CA ARG A 91 32.36 -21.08 -29.29
C ARG A 91 32.95 -20.95 -30.69
N LEU A 92 32.21 -20.40 -31.65
CA LEU A 92 32.71 -20.20 -33.01
C LEU A 92 33.81 -19.13 -33.09
N LEU A 93 33.76 -18.12 -32.20
CA LEU A 93 34.79 -17.09 -32.10
C LEU A 93 36.09 -17.67 -31.52
N GLU A 94 36.02 -18.56 -30.53
CA GLU A 94 37.16 -19.33 -30.02
C GLU A 94 37.82 -20.18 -31.13
N LEU A 95 37.00 -20.73 -32.03
CA LEU A 95 37.45 -21.49 -33.20
C LEU A 95 37.84 -20.59 -34.39
N GLN A 96 37.89 -19.27 -34.20
CA GLN A 96 38.22 -18.26 -35.23
C GLN A 96 37.38 -18.39 -36.52
N THR A 97 36.16 -18.94 -36.42
CA THR A 97 35.27 -19.22 -37.56
C THR A 97 34.33 -18.05 -37.86
N ILE A 98 34.09 -17.16 -36.88
CA ILE A 98 33.30 -15.94 -37.05
C ILE A 98 34.12 -14.70 -36.68
N GLY A 99 33.72 -13.55 -37.22
CA GLY A 99 34.31 -12.26 -36.86
C GLY A 99 33.81 -11.75 -35.51
N LYS A 100 34.62 -10.90 -34.85
CA LYS A 100 34.25 -10.22 -33.60
C LYS A 100 32.93 -9.44 -33.73
N LEU A 101 32.72 -8.78 -34.87
CA LEU A 101 31.48 -8.04 -35.16
C LEU A 101 30.23 -8.93 -35.05
N GLU A 102 30.27 -10.15 -35.57
CA GLU A 102 29.14 -11.09 -35.52
C GLU A 102 28.83 -11.52 -34.06
N SER A 103 29.88 -11.74 -33.27
CA SER A 103 29.73 -12.02 -31.83
C SER A 103 29.13 -10.81 -31.09
N ASP A 104 29.61 -9.60 -31.38
CA ASP A 104 29.13 -8.37 -30.76
C ASP A 104 27.65 -8.10 -31.11
N VAL A 105 27.23 -8.38 -32.36
CA VAL A 105 25.82 -8.30 -32.80
C VAL A 105 24.94 -9.30 -32.05
N ALA A 106 25.39 -10.55 -31.89
CA ALA A 106 24.64 -11.55 -31.13
C ALA A 106 24.46 -11.17 -29.66
N LEU A 107 25.51 -10.60 -29.04
CA LEU A 107 25.43 -10.06 -27.67
C LEU A 107 24.43 -8.91 -27.58
N ALA A 108 24.46 -7.97 -28.53
CA ALA A 108 23.52 -6.85 -28.57
C ALA A 108 22.06 -7.31 -28.73
N GLU A 109 21.79 -8.29 -29.60
CA GLU A 109 20.43 -8.84 -29.74
C GLU A 109 19.97 -9.60 -28.49
N ARG A 110 20.87 -10.30 -27.79
CA ARG A 110 20.57 -10.90 -26.49
C ARG A 110 20.19 -9.82 -25.47
N ASP A 111 20.97 -8.75 -25.38
CA ASP A 111 20.71 -7.65 -24.43
C ASP A 111 19.37 -6.95 -24.71
N LYS A 112 19.03 -6.76 -25.99
CA LYS A 112 17.73 -6.26 -26.43
C LYS A 112 16.59 -7.22 -26.05
N ALA A 113 16.75 -8.53 -26.27
CA ALA A 113 15.76 -9.52 -25.87
C ALA A 113 15.58 -9.57 -24.34
N ARG A 114 16.68 -9.41 -23.59
CA ARG A 114 16.67 -9.33 -22.11
C ARG A 114 15.89 -8.12 -21.63
N ALA A 115 16.09 -6.97 -22.25
CA ALA A 115 15.32 -5.76 -21.95
C ALA A 115 13.82 -5.95 -22.23
N LYS A 116 13.46 -6.63 -23.33
CA LYS A 116 12.05 -6.96 -23.65
C LYS A 116 11.41 -7.90 -22.62
N ASP A 117 12.13 -8.93 -22.17
CA ASP A 117 11.67 -9.83 -21.09
C ASP A 117 11.45 -9.07 -19.78
N ALA A 118 12.43 -8.26 -19.35
CA ALA A 118 12.32 -7.46 -18.14
C ALA A 118 11.15 -6.48 -18.18
N ALA A 119 10.93 -5.82 -19.32
CA ALA A 119 9.77 -4.95 -19.53
C ALA A 119 8.44 -5.71 -19.45
N GLY A 120 8.35 -6.88 -20.08
CA GLY A 120 7.18 -7.75 -20.01
C GLY A 120 6.90 -8.23 -18.58
N ALA A 121 7.94 -8.58 -17.82
CA ALA A 121 7.83 -9.01 -16.44
C ALA A 121 7.30 -7.89 -15.53
N ALA A 122 7.78 -6.66 -15.74
CA ALA A 122 7.29 -5.48 -15.03
C ALA A 122 5.81 -5.20 -15.32
N VAL A 123 5.35 -5.38 -16.57
CA VAL A 123 3.94 -5.24 -16.91
C VAL A 123 3.09 -6.33 -16.25
N VAL A 124 3.57 -7.59 -16.24
CA VAL A 124 2.85 -8.69 -15.57
C VAL A 124 2.81 -8.54 -14.05
N ALA A 125 3.82 -7.93 -13.43
CA ALA A 125 3.81 -7.64 -11.99
C ALA A 125 2.66 -6.70 -11.60
N LYS A 126 2.29 -5.77 -12.48
CA LYS A 126 1.17 -4.82 -12.29
C LYS A 126 -0.21 -5.45 -12.44
N CYS A 127 -0.29 -6.74 -12.77
CA CYS A 127 -1.55 -7.48 -12.89
C CYS A 127 -2.19 -7.83 -11.55
N ALA A 128 -1.45 -7.70 -10.46
CA ALA A 128 -1.99 -7.78 -9.11
C ALA A 128 -1.70 -6.46 -8.40
N VAL A 129 -2.63 -6.03 -7.56
CA VAL A 129 -2.47 -4.86 -6.69
C VAL A 129 -2.16 -5.37 -5.29
N PRO A 130 -0.88 -5.40 -4.87
CA PRO A 130 -0.52 -5.81 -3.52
C PRO A 130 -0.79 -4.69 -2.50
N ALA A 131 -1.05 -5.06 -1.25
CA ALA A 131 -1.16 -4.11 -0.15
C ALA A 131 0.21 -3.48 0.19
N PRO A 132 0.35 -2.15 0.24
CA PRO A 132 1.62 -1.47 0.56
C PRO A 132 2.02 -1.58 2.04
N PHE A 133 1.03 -1.71 2.94
CA PHE A 133 1.18 -1.80 4.40
C PHE A 133 0.11 -2.75 4.99
N ASP A 134 0.14 -2.98 6.30
CA ASP A 134 -0.88 -3.73 7.03
C ASP A 134 -2.06 -2.80 7.37
N GLY A 135 -3.30 -3.24 7.19
CA GLY A 135 -4.42 -2.32 7.38
C GLY A 135 -5.79 -2.89 7.07
N ARG A 136 -6.74 -1.99 6.79
CA ARG A 136 -8.15 -2.33 6.51
C ARG A 136 -8.66 -1.62 5.26
N VAL A 137 -9.53 -2.30 4.53
CA VAL A 137 -10.23 -1.71 3.38
C VAL A 137 -11.35 -0.81 3.88
N VAL A 138 -11.36 0.43 3.42
CA VAL A 138 -12.37 1.44 3.75
C VAL A 138 -13.52 1.35 2.77
N GLU A 139 -13.22 1.51 1.49
CA GLU A 139 -14.22 1.56 0.42
C GLU A 139 -13.72 0.84 -0.84
N GLN A 140 -14.62 0.11 -1.49
CA GLN A 140 -14.37 -0.55 -2.76
C GLN A 140 -15.02 0.23 -3.91
N LYS A 141 -14.19 0.89 -4.74
CA LYS A 141 -14.67 1.76 -5.83
C LYS A 141 -14.88 1.04 -7.17
N VAL A 142 -14.40 -0.20 -7.30
CA VAL A 142 -14.54 -1.03 -8.52
C VAL A 142 -15.21 -2.36 -8.26
N ARG A 143 -15.79 -2.97 -9.29
CA ARG A 143 -16.43 -4.29 -9.20
C ARG A 143 -15.69 -5.34 -10.03
N SER A 144 -15.86 -6.60 -9.66
CA SER A 144 -15.37 -7.72 -10.47
C SER A 144 -15.97 -7.65 -11.88
N GLN A 145 -15.19 -8.05 -12.89
CA GLN A 145 -15.51 -7.96 -14.33
C GLN A 145 -15.58 -6.53 -14.90
N GLN A 146 -15.35 -5.49 -14.10
CA GLN A 146 -15.26 -4.12 -14.59
C GLN A 146 -13.93 -3.88 -15.32
N TYR A 147 -13.95 -3.09 -16.39
CA TYR A 147 -12.74 -2.61 -17.05
C TYR A 147 -12.26 -1.32 -16.38
N VAL A 148 -10.96 -1.23 -16.08
CA VAL A 148 -10.35 -0.05 -15.45
C VAL A 148 -9.28 0.56 -16.35
N GLN A 149 -9.04 1.86 -16.17
CA GLN A 149 -7.99 2.61 -16.86
C GLN A 149 -6.83 2.95 -15.91
N PRO A 150 -5.60 3.16 -16.42
CA PRO A 150 -4.50 3.66 -15.59
C PRO A 150 -4.87 4.95 -14.85
N GLY A 151 -4.58 5.01 -13.56
CA GLY A 151 -4.93 6.13 -12.67
C GLY A 151 -6.35 6.08 -12.11
N GLN A 152 -7.19 5.13 -12.52
CA GLN A 152 -8.52 4.97 -11.95
C GLN A 152 -8.44 4.41 -10.53
N ALA A 153 -9.14 5.03 -9.59
CA ALA A 153 -9.22 4.60 -8.19
C ALA A 153 -9.92 3.24 -8.06
N LEU A 154 -9.34 2.36 -7.23
CA LEU A 154 -9.78 0.98 -7.03
C LEU A 154 -10.30 0.73 -5.62
N LEU A 155 -9.47 1.00 -4.61
CA LEU A 155 -9.73 0.74 -3.21
C LEU A 155 -9.20 1.89 -2.38
N ASP A 156 -9.94 2.27 -1.34
CA ASP A 156 -9.41 3.10 -0.27
C ASP A 156 -8.98 2.19 0.88
N ILE A 157 -7.76 2.40 1.36
CA ILE A 157 -7.17 1.60 2.44
C ILE A 157 -6.60 2.52 3.53
N LEU A 158 -6.64 2.04 4.77
CA LEU A 158 -6.06 2.72 5.91
C LEU A 158 -5.26 1.78 6.82
N ASP A 159 -4.30 2.35 7.54
CA ASP A 159 -3.62 1.67 8.65
C ASP A 159 -4.45 1.84 9.94
N ASP A 160 -4.87 0.72 10.53
CA ASP A 160 -5.64 0.68 11.78
C ASP A 160 -4.79 0.35 13.03
N SER A 161 -3.46 0.33 12.90
CA SER A 161 -2.52 0.00 13.99
C SER A 161 -2.13 1.19 14.86
N VAL A 162 -1.95 2.37 14.26
CA VAL A 162 -1.60 3.59 14.98
C VAL A 162 -2.59 4.69 14.60
N LEU A 163 -3.30 5.18 15.62
CA LEU A 163 -4.21 6.31 15.50
C LEU A 163 -3.50 7.58 15.94
N GLU A 164 -3.65 8.63 15.16
CA GLU A 164 -3.18 9.97 15.47
C GLU A 164 -4.37 10.87 15.85
N LEU A 165 -4.09 11.88 16.67
CA LEU A 165 -5.09 12.84 17.14
C LEU A 165 -4.79 14.20 16.53
N ASP A 166 -5.71 14.65 15.68
CA ASP A 166 -5.65 15.97 15.06
C ASP A 166 -6.54 16.93 15.83
N PHE A 167 -5.96 18.02 16.34
CA PHE A 167 -6.72 19.05 17.05
C PHE A 167 -6.15 20.43 16.79
N VAL A 168 -7.04 21.42 16.77
CA VAL A 168 -6.68 22.81 16.51
C VAL A 168 -6.41 23.52 17.84
N VAL A 169 -5.17 23.95 18.05
CA VAL A 169 -4.77 24.71 19.24
C VAL A 169 -4.75 26.21 18.96
N PRO A 170 -5.16 27.07 19.92
CA PRO A 170 -5.00 28.51 19.81
C PRO A 170 -3.52 28.92 19.70
N SER A 171 -3.20 29.93 18.88
CA SER A 171 -1.81 30.38 18.66
C SER A 171 -1.07 30.79 19.94
N LYS A 172 -1.80 31.21 20.98
CA LYS A 172 -1.24 31.57 22.30
C LYS A 172 -0.52 30.40 22.98
N TRP A 173 -0.86 29.17 22.62
CA TRP A 173 -0.30 27.98 23.24
C TRP A 173 1.09 27.63 22.71
N LEU A 174 1.49 28.16 21.55
CA LEU A 174 2.82 27.95 20.97
C LEU A 174 3.97 28.44 21.88
N VAL A 175 3.67 29.29 22.88
CA VAL A 175 4.66 29.77 23.86
C VAL A 175 5.12 28.65 24.80
N TRP A 176 4.24 27.71 25.15
CA TRP A 176 4.50 26.66 26.15
C TRP A 176 4.37 25.23 25.60
N LEU A 177 3.57 25.03 24.55
CA LEU A 177 3.36 23.73 23.92
C LEU A 177 4.57 23.33 23.07
N LYS A 178 5.26 22.27 23.49
CA LYS A 178 6.43 21.70 22.82
C LYS A 178 6.22 20.21 22.53
N PRO A 179 6.93 19.63 21.54
CA PRO A 179 6.92 18.18 21.34
C PRO A 179 7.25 17.43 22.64
N GLY A 180 6.51 16.36 22.92
CA GLY A 180 6.65 15.56 24.15
C GLY A 180 5.74 15.98 25.31
N HIS A 181 4.90 17.00 25.14
CA HIS A 181 3.86 17.32 26.14
C HIS A 181 2.81 16.20 26.17
N ALA A 182 2.53 15.69 27.36
CA ALA A 182 1.52 14.66 27.54
C ALA A 182 0.11 15.26 27.56
N PHE A 183 -0.82 14.64 26.85
CA PHE A 183 -2.23 14.95 26.87
C PHE A 183 -3.02 13.78 27.45
N GLN A 184 -4.06 14.09 28.21
CA GLN A 184 -5.10 13.12 28.55
C GLN A 184 -6.19 13.23 27.50
N VAL A 185 -6.58 12.10 26.93
CA VAL A 185 -7.56 12.02 25.86
C VAL A 185 -8.68 11.11 26.35
N ALA A 186 -9.92 11.55 26.15
CA ALA A 186 -11.11 10.74 26.35
C ALA A 186 -11.79 10.57 24.99
N ILE A 187 -12.12 9.33 24.62
CA ILE A 187 -12.78 8.98 23.36
C ILE A 187 -14.28 8.88 23.61
N ASP A 188 -15.02 9.87 23.10
CA ASP A 188 -16.46 10.00 23.31
C ASP A 188 -17.24 8.75 22.85
N GLU A 189 -16.89 8.12 21.72
CA GLU A 189 -17.63 6.97 21.19
C GLU A 189 -17.42 5.66 21.97
N THR A 190 -16.25 5.50 22.61
CA THR A 190 -15.92 4.25 23.32
C THR A 190 -16.01 4.38 24.84
N GLY A 191 -16.23 5.61 25.35
CA GLY A 191 -16.30 5.92 26.78
C GLY A 191 -15.02 5.59 27.53
N LYS A 192 -13.89 5.52 26.82
CA LYS A 192 -12.56 5.16 27.33
C LYS A 192 -11.56 6.28 27.09
#